data_AF-A0A061RR71-F1
#
_entry.id   AF-A0A061RR71-F1
#
_cell.length_a   1.000
_cell.length_b   1.000
_cell.length_c   1.000
_cell.angle_alpha   90.00
_cell.angle_beta   90.00
_cell.angle_gamma   90.00
#
_symmetry.space_group_name_H-M   'P 1'
#
loop_
_entity.id
_entity.type
_entity.pdbx_description
1 polymer ?
#
loop_
_entity_poly.entity_id
_entity_poly.type
_entity_poly.pdbx_seq_one_letter_code
_entity_poly.pdbx_strand_id
1 'polypeptide(L)'
;MRLAGGWGEDGVDGPSTGSDRTPPGQKCFMWNLMWTWSCKVPVPYSELLVWQKVNHFPDARQLTRKDLLKRHLGRHHKMLKGTRSAQI
;
A
#
# COMPACT_ATOMS: atom_id res chain seq x y z
N MET A 1 -31.14 19.78 60.29
CA MET A 1 -30.75 18.35 60.29
C MET A 1 -30.25 17.97 58.91
N ARG A 2 -28.93 17.83 58.74
CA ARG A 2 -28.30 17.16 57.59
C ARG A 2 -27.04 16.47 58.13
N LEU A 3 -26.96 15.16 57.90
CA LEU A 3 -26.04 14.23 58.54
C LEU A 3 -24.63 14.32 57.94
N ALA A 4 -23.66 13.99 58.78
CA ALA A 4 -22.25 13.79 58.46
C ALA A 4 -22.01 12.56 57.57
N GLY A 5 -20.90 12.60 56.82
CA GLY A 5 -20.29 11.48 56.12
C GLY A 5 -19.53 12.01 54.90
N GLY A 6 -18.27 11.75 54.67
CA GLY A 6 -17.22 11.05 55.40
C GLY A 6 -15.90 11.47 54.73
N TRP A 7 -14.84 11.63 55.52
CA TRP A 7 -13.49 11.88 55.02
C TRP A 7 -12.84 10.55 54.65
N GLY A 8 -12.20 10.49 53.48
CA GLY A 8 -11.43 9.33 53.05
C GLY A 8 -11.13 9.32 51.55
N GLU A 9 -10.41 10.32 51.05
CA GLU A 9 -9.72 10.25 49.75
C GLU A 9 -8.23 10.11 50.05
N ASP A 10 -7.76 8.86 50.21
CA ASP A 10 -6.33 8.56 50.21
C ASP A 10 -5.91 8.24 48.78
N GLY A 11 -5.11 9.15 48.22
CA GLY A 11 -4.49 9.02 46.92
C GLY A 11 -3.45 7.90 46.88
N VAL A 12 -3.48 7.14 45.79
CA VAL A 12 -2.33 6.42 45.25
C VAL A 12 -2.24 6.79 43.78
N ASP A 13 -1.51 7.88 43.51
CA ASP A 13 -1.02 8.22 42.19
C ASP A 13 0.09 7.23 41.81
N GLY A 14 -0.30 6.14 41.14
CA GLY A 14 0.66 5.23 40.51
C GLY A 14 1.41 5.94 39.37
N PRO A 15 2.71 5.68 39.17
CA PRO A 15 3.50 6.38 38.16
C PRO A 15 2.95 6.03 36.78
N SER A 16 2.41 7.06 36.12
CA SER A 16 2.05 7.06 34.71
C SER A 16 3.26 6.63 33.88
N THR A 17 3.30 5.35 33.53
CA THR A 17 4.24 4.77 32.57
C THR A 17 4.14 5.56 31.29
N GLY A 18 5.19 6.32 31.02
CA GLY A 18 5.33 7.12 29.82
C GLY A 18 5.30 6.25 28.56
N SER A 19 4.82 6.91 27.49
CA SER A 19 4.98 6.55 26.08
C SER A 19 4.08 5.45 25.51
N ASP A 20 2.77 5.67 25.56
CA ASP A 20 1.98 5.43 24.35
C ASP A 20 1.60 6.78 23.73
N ARG A 21 2.59 7.40 23.08
CA ARG A 21 2.34 8.52 22.14
C ARG A 21 2.22 7.94 20.74
N THR A 22 1.32 6.99 20.53
CA THR A 22 0.93 6.66 19.15
C THR A 22 -0.13 7.68 18.72
N PRO A 23 0.13 8.54 17.72
CA PRO A 23 -0.88 9.46 17.21
C PRO A 23 -2.07 8.64 16.68
N PRO A 24 -3.32 8.95 17.09
CA PRO A 24 -4.48 8.29 16.53
C PRO A 24 -4.58 8.67 15.04
N GLY A 25 -4.21 7.73 14.16
CA GLY A 25 -4.25 7.92 12.71
C GLY A 25 -3.07 7.33 11.95
N GLN A 26 -1.98 6.92 12.61
CA GLN A 26 -0.90 6.20 11.94
C GLN A 26 -1.33 4.76 11.68
N LYS A 27 -1.70 4.47 10.43
CA LYS A 27 -1.78 3.08 9.95
C LYS A 27 -0.38 2.48 10.02
N CYS A 28 -0.19 1.51 10.89
CA CYS A 28 1.08 0.79 11.00
C CYS A 28 1.20 -0.15 9.79
N PHE A 29 1.91 0.28 8.74
CA PHE A 29 2.08 -0.48 7.49
C PHE A 29 3.17 -1.56 7.57
N MET A 30 3.26 -2.28 8.69
CA MET A 30 4.29 -3.32 8.88
C MET A 30 3.80 -4.66 8.32
N TRP A 31 3.80 -4.79 6.99
CA TRP A 31 3.53 -6.05 6.28
C TRP A 31 4.73 -6.42 5.41
N ASN A 32 5.09 -7.71 5.32
CA ASN A 32 6.18 -8.19 4.47
C ASN A 32 5.74 -8.49 3.03
N LEU A 33 4.55 -9.09 2.88
CA LEU A 33 3.99 -9.50 1.60
C LEU A 33 2.53 -9.02 1.52
N MET A 34 2.21 -8.32 0.44
CA MET A 34 0.84 -7.93 0.12
C MET A 34 0.37 -8.70 -1.13
N TRP A 35 -0.54 -9.64 -0.90
CA TRP A 35 -1.19 -10.38 -1.97
C TRP A 35 -2.60 -9.84 -2.20
N THR A 36 -2.87 -9.36 -3.41
CA THR A 36 -4.20 -8.88 -3.78
C THR A 36 -4.66 -9.58 -5.06
N TRP A 37 -5.93 -9.96 -5.10
CA TRP A 37 -6.56 -10.59 -6.27
C TRP A 37 -6.97 -9.57 -7.33
N SER A 38 -7.15 -8.31 -6.94
CA SER A 38 -7.60 -7.24 -7.83
C SER A 38 -6.44 -6.32 -8.21
N CYS A 39 -6.11 -6.29 -9.50
CA CYS A 39 -5.13 -5.39 -10.11
C CYS A 39 -5.54 -3.89 -10.05
N LYS A 40 -6.73 -3.57 -9.53
CA LYS A 40 -7.23 -2.19 -9.36
C LYS A 40 -6.76 -1.51 -8.09
N VAL A 41 -6.10 -2.21 -7.17
CA VAL A 41 -5.57 -1.58 -5.95
C VAL A 41 -4.35 -0.75 -6.35
N PRO A 42 -4.41 0.59 -6.28
CA PRO A 42 -3.25 1.42 -6.54
C PRO A 42 -2.31 1.23 -5.36
N VAL A 43 -1.28 0.41 -5.56
CA VAL A 43 -0.21 0.28 -4.58
C VAL A 43 0.80 1.40 -4.85
N PRO A 44 1.02 2.33 -3.90
CA PRO A 44 1.97 3.40 -4.08
C PRO A 44 3.40 2.83 -4.01
N TYR A 45 3.95 2.41 -5.16
CA TYR A 45 5.31 1.86 -5.26
C TYR A 45 6.38 2.82 -4.71
N SER A 46 6.10 4.13 -4.65
CA SER A 46 6.96 5.14 -4.04
C SER A 46 7.06 5.06 -2.52
N GLU A 47 6.08 4.47 -1.86
CA GLU A 47 5.98 4.38 -0.39
C GLU A 47 6.39 2.99 0.13
N LEU A 48 6.75 2.07 -0.76
CA LEU A 48 7.15 0.72 -0.38
C LEU A 48 8.56 0.70 0.21
N LEU A 49 8.71 -0.03 1.31
CA LEU A 49 10.01 -0.35 1.88
C LEU A 49 10.73 -1.39 1.00
N VAL A 50 12.07 -1.38 1.00
CA VAL A 50 12.90 -2.25 0.12
C VAL A 50 12.57 -3.75 0.29
N TRP A 51 12.12 -4.15 1.48
CA TRP A 51 11.77 -5.54 1.80
C TRP A 51 10.30 -5.89 1.54
N GLN A 52 9.45 -4.91 1.27
CA GLN A 52 8.03 -5.12 1.01
C GLN A 52 7.80 -5.66 -0.40
N LYS A 53 7.08 -6.77 -0.48
CA LYS A 53 6.78 -7.45 -1.76
C LYS A 53 5.29 -7.39 -2.08
N VAL A 54 4.96 -7.14 -3.34
CA VAL A 54 3.58 -7.08 -3.85
C VAL A 54 3.47 -7.97 -5.07
N ASN A 55 2.33 -8.65 -5.22
CA ASN A 55 2.03 -9.50 -6.37
C ASN A 55 1.50 -8.73 -7.60
N HIS A 56 1.97 -7.51 -7.83
CA HIS A 56 1.59 -6.71 -8.99
C HIS A 56 2.81 -5.94 -9.46
N PHE A 57 3.02 -5.93 -10.77
CA PHE A 57 4.03 -5.08 -11.40
C PHE A 57 3.40 -3.75 -11.83
N PRO A 58 4.12 -2.62 -11.72
CA PRO A 58 3.69 -1.39 -12.33
C PRO A 58 3.51 -1.61 -13.83
N ASP A 59 2.45 -1.03 -14.41
CA ASP A 59 2.12 -1.13 -15.84
C ASP A 59 1.90 -2.52 -16.42
N ALA A 60 1.76 -3.58 -15.60
CA ALA A 60 1.36 -4.91 -16.07
C ALA A 60 0.07 -4.88 -16.91
N ARG A 61 -0.80 -3.90 -16.63
CA ARG A 61 -2.03 -3.61 -17.39
C ARG A 61 -1.79 -3.41 -18.88
N GLN A 62 -0.64 -2.90 -19.29
CA GLN A 62 -0.27 -2.72 -20.70
C GLN A 62 -0.28 -4.06 -21.45
N LEU A 63 0.13 -5.15 -20.79
CA LEU A 63 0.17 -6.49 -21.38
C LEU A 63 -1.10 -7.29 -21.09
N THR A 64 -1.66 -7.20 -19.88
CA THR A 64 -2.77 -8.05 -19.44
C THR A 64 -4.13 -7.62 -20.00
N ARG A 65 -4.31 -6.35 -20.38
CA ARG A 65 -5.54 -5.89 -21.02
C ARG A 65 -5.53 -6.16 -22.52
N LYS A 66 -6.54 -6.91 -22.99
CA LYS A 66 -6.71 -7.28 -24.41
C LYS A 66 -6.67 -6.09 -25.38
N ASP A 67 -7.26 -4.96 -25.00
CA ASP A 67 -7.30 -3.76 -25.83
C ASP A 67 -5.93 -3.10 -25.99
N LEU A 68 -5.14 -3.05 -24.92
CA LEU A 68 -3.78 -2.51 -24.94
C LEU A 68 -2.82 -3.49 -25.62
N LEU A 69 -2.95 -4.79 -25.33
CA LEU A 69 -2.17 -5.84 -25.96
C LEU A 69 -2.28 -5.80 -27.49
N LYS A 70 -3.51 -5.68 -28.03
CA LYS A 70 -3.72 -5.56 -29.48
C LYS A 70 -2.99 -4.35 -30.07
N ARG A 71 -2.99 -3.21 -29.37
CA ARG A 71 -2.28 -2.00 -29.81
C ARG A 71 -0.77 -2.21 -29.80
N HIS A 72 -0.21 -2.79 -28.73
CA HIS A 72 1.22 -3.10 -28.63
C HIS A 72 1.67 -4.07 -29.70
N LEU A 73 0.91 -5.15 -29.90
CA LEU A 73 1.21 -6.13 -30.94
C LEU A 73 1.12 -5.51 -32.35
N GLY A 74 0.12 -4.66 -32.59
CA GLY A 74 0.00 -3.93 -33.85
C GLY A 74 1.19 -2.99 -34.11
N ARG A 75 1.69 -2.29 -33.09
CA ARG A 75 2.90 -1.45 -33.20
C ARG A 75 4.14 -2.30 -33.49
N HIS A 76 4.31 -3.39 -32.75
CA HIS A 76 5.46 -4.28 -32.91
C HIS A 76 5.48 -4.95 -34.29
N HIS A 77 4.32 -5.39 -34.79
CA HIS A 77 4.20 -6.00 -36.12
C HIS A 77 4.54 -5.02 -37.25
N LYS A 78 4.15 -3.76 -37.12
CA LYS A 78 4.52 -2.71 -38.09
C LYS A 78 6.02 -2.44 -38.08
N MET A 79 6.61 -2.35 -36.89
CA MET A 79 8.06 -2.19 -36.72
C MET A 79 8.83 -3.33 -37.40
N LEU A 80 8.47 -4.59 -37.11
CA LEU A 80 9.12 -5.76 -37.69
C LEU A 80 8.99 -5.85 -39.21
N LYS A 81 7.84 -5.46 -39.77
CA LYS A 81 7.65 -5.42 -41.23
C LYS A 81 8.50 -4.34 -41.89
N GLY A 82 8.57 -3.15 -41.30
CA GLY A 82 9.39 -2.05 -41.80
C GLY A 82 10.89 -2.36 -41.77
N THR A 83 11.38 -3.04 -40.72
CA THR A 83 12.78 -3.46 -40.62
C THR A 83 13.19 -4.46 -41.70
N ARG A 84 12.30 -5.37 -42.09
CA ARG A 84 12.58 -6.35 -43.17
C ARG A 84 12.60 -5.73 -44.55
N SER A 85 11.85 -4.64 -44.77
CA SER A 85 11.82 -3.91 -46.05
C SER A 85 13.04 -3.02 -46.26
N ALA A 86 13.76 -2.66 -45.19
CA ALA A 86 14.95 -1.80 -45.24
C ALA A 86 16.27 -2.56 -45.47
N GLN A 87 16.22 -3.89 -45.62
CA GLN A 87 17.40 -4.75 -45.84
C GLN A 87 17.46 -5.35 -47.27
N ILE A 88 16.72 -4.78 -48.23
CA ILE A 88 16.76 -5.19 -49.65
C ILE A 88 17.24 -4.01 -50.49
#